data_AF-A0A6P4YBV2-F1
#
_entry.id   AF-A0A6P4YBV2-F1
#
_cell.length_a   1.000
_cell.length_b   1.000
_cell.length_c   1.000
_cell.angle_alpha   90.00
_cell.angle_beta   90.00
_cell.angle_gamma   90.00
#
_symmetry.space_group_name_H-M   'P 1'
#
loop_
_entity.id
_entity.type
_entity.pdbx_description
1 polymer ?
#
loop_
_entity_poly.entity_id
_entity_poly.type
_entity_poly.pdbx_seq_one_letter_code
_entity_poly.pdbx_strand_id
1 'polypeptide(L)'
;MFWAAGSCLEVGLAVAVLPTLGWRWLLVFTAIPSLIVAICCKWMPESVRYHVASGQLEKARETLQRIARENKSSLPPGKLVAPVITEKRGQFRDLFSREFRLTTVLLWFIWTAVLICYYGIALMATELFQADGNFCEASLDQSQVSCYAACKKLSDEAYQDIFITALAELPGTLLVMLIMTCLPRKPTMAVAFAGFSIFTFLLLTCAGSSSLYFWSAQLPYVYTPE
;
A
#
# COMPACT_ATOMS: atom_id res chain seq x y z
N MET A 1 8.71 0.32 6.98
CA MET A 1 9.33 -0.95 7.46
C MET A 1 8.29 -2.05 7.59
N PHE A 2 7.31 -1.95 8.50
CA PHE A 2 6.29 -3.01 8.64
C PHE A 2 5.54 -3.33 7.35
N TRP A 3 5.22 -2.31 6.54
CA TRP A 3 4.58 -2.49 5.23
C TRP A 3 5.44 -3.33 4.27
N ALA A 4 6.69 -2.92 4.01
CA ALA A 4 7.61 -3.65 3.13
C ALA A 4 7.92 -5.07 3.64
N ALA A 5 8.05 -5.26 4.96
CA ALA A 5 8.22 -6.57 5.56
C ALA A 5 6.99 -7.48 5.35
N GLY A 6 5.79 -6.90 5.46
CA GLY A 6 4.54 -7.58 5.13
C GLY A 6 4.46 -7.96 3.65
N SER A 7 4.80 -7.05 2.74
CA SER A 7 4.85 -7.33 1.29
C SER A 7 5.81 -8.47 0.97
N CYS A 8 7.02 -8.47 1.55
CA CYS A 8 7.99 -9.55 1.35
C CYS A 8 7.47 -10.90 1.87
N LEU A 9 6.81 -10.90 3.03
CA LEU A 9 6.22 -12.10 3.61
C LEU A 9 5.07 -12.63 2.74
N GLU A 10 4.20 -11.75 2.25
CA GLU A 10 3.08 -12.09 1.37
C GLU A 10 3.57 -12.71 0.06
N VAL A 11 4.55 -12.06 -0.60
CA VAL A 11 5.11 -12.56 -1.85
C VAL A 11 5.87 -13.87 -1.63
N GLY A 12 6.62 -14.00 -0.53
CA GLY A 12 7.29 -15.25 -0.18
C GLY A 12 6.29 -16.41 0.03
N LEU A 13 5.16 -16.14 0.70
CA LEU A 13 4.07 -17.11 0.83
C LEU A 13 3.45 -17.43 -0.54
N ALA A 14 3.23 -16.44 -1.39
CA ALA A 14 2.67 -16.63 -2.73
C ALA A 14 3.56 -17.55 -3.58
N VAL A 15 4.88 -17.32 -3.61
CA VAL A 15 5.83 -18.17 -4.36
C VAL A 15 5.86 -19.61 -3.82
N ALA A 16 5.78 -19.81 -2.51
CA ALA A 16 5.82 -21.16 -1.93
C ALA A 16 4.50 -21.94 -2.09
N VAL A 17 3.37 -21.24 -1.97
CA VAL A 17 2.03 -21.87 -1.81
C VAL A 17 1.27 -21.96 -3.13
N LEU A 18 1.37 -20.96 -4.01
CA LEU A 18 0.64 -20.96 -5.29
C LEU A 18 0.96 -22.16 -6.20
N PRO A 19 2.24 -22.55 -6.42
CA PRO A 19 2.54 -23.68 -7.31
C PRO A 19 2.18 -25.04 -6.70
N THR A 20 2.21 -25.17 -5.37
CA THR A 20 2.05 -26.45 -4.67
C THR A 20 0.61 -26.72 -4.19
N LEU A 21 -0.01 -25.73 -3.53
CA LEU A 21 -1.30 -25.86 -2.84
C LEU A 21 -2.41 -24.99 -3.46
N GLY A 22 -2.04 -23.98 -4.24
CA GLY A 22 -2.97 -23.09 -4.94
C GLY A 22 -3.48 -21.92 -4.11
N TRP A 23 -4.27 -21.05 -4.74
CA TRP A 23 -4.69 -19.75 -4.21
C TRP A 23 -5.55 -19.80 -2.95
N ARG A 24 -6.33 -20.88 -2.75
CA ARG A 24 -7.21 -21.02 -1.58
C ARG A 24 -6.41 -21.12 -0.28
N TRP A 25 -5.31 -21.86 -0.32
CA TRP A 25 -4.42 -22.02 0.83
C TRP A 25 -3.57 -20.78 1.07
N LEU A 26 -3.22 -20.05 0.01
CA LEU A 26 -2.60 -18.73 0.15
C LEU A 26 -3.47 -17.82 1.02
N LEU A 27 -4.77 -17.68 0.70
CA LEU A 27 -5.70 -16.86 1.48
C LEU A 27 -5.81 -17.29 2.95
N VAL A 28 -5.74 -18.61 3.23
CA VAL A 28 -5.76 -19.12 4.60
C VAL A 28 -4.50 -18.68 5.34
N PHE A 29 -3.31 -18.88 4.75
CA PHE A 29 -2.06 -18.52 5.39
C PHE A 29 -1.92 -17.01 5.61
N THR A 30 -2.45 -16.20 4.72
CA THR A 30 -2.38 -14.73 4.82
C THR A 30 -3.42 -14.17 5.78
N ALA A 31 -4.54 -14.87 5.96
CA ALA A 31 -5.54 -14.55 7.00
C ALA A 31 -5.05 -14.84 8.43
N ILE A 32 -4.12 -15.80 8.62
CA ILE A 32 -3.64 -16.19 9.95
C ILE A 32 -2.97 -15.02 10.70
N PRO A 33 -1.96 -14.31 10.15
CA PRO A 33 -1.36 -13.14 10.80
C PRO A 33 -2.41 -12.07 11.15
N SER A 34 -3.34 -11.80 10.23
CA SER A 34 -4.42 -10.83 10.42
C SER A 34 -5.35 -11.21 11.57
N LEU A 35 -5.68 -12.50 11.69
CA LEU A 35 -6.49 -13.03 12.78
C LEU A 35 -5.76 -12.96 14.13
N ILE A 36 -4.46 -13.29 14.15
CA ILE A 36 -3.62 -13.17 15.36
C ILE A 36 -3.63 -11.72 15.84
N VAL A 37 -3.43 -10.76 14.94
CA VAL A 37 -3.48 -9.32 15.28
C VAL A 37 -4.85 -8.93 15.81
N ALA A 38 -5.94 -9.37 15.19
CA ALA A 38 -7.30 -9.07 15.65
C ALA A 38 -7.59 -9.62 17.06
N ILE A 39 -7.06 -10.81 17.40
CA ILE A 39 -7.15 -11.37 18.75
C ILE A 39 -6.28 -10.55 19.72
N CYS A 40 -5.04 -10.22 19.33
CA CYS A 40 -4.12 -9.42 20.14
C CYS A 40 -4.65 -8.01 20.44
N CYS A 41 -5.42 -7.41 19.52
CA CYS A 41 -6.06 -6.11 19.74
C CYS A 41 -6.98 -6.10 20.98
N LYS A 42 -7.55 -7.24 21.39
CA LYS A 42 -8.37 -7.31 22.62
C LYS A 42 -7.55 -7.12 23.90
N TRP A 43 -6.26 -7.42 23.88
CA TRP A 43 -5.36 -7.24 25.02
C TRP A 43 -4.66 -5.88 25.04
N MET A 44 -4.71 -5.15 23.93
CA MET A 44 -4.06 -3.84 23.80
C MET A 44 -4.85 -2.80 24.59
N PRO A 45 -4.26 -2.17 25.63
CA PRO A 45 -4.94 -1.12 26.36
C PRO A 45 -5.21 0.06 25.44
N GLU A 46 -6.36 0.70 25.63
CA GLU A 46 -6.74 1.87 24.87
C GLU A 46 -5.80 3.05 25.18
N SER A 47 -5.62 3.96 24.22
CA SER A 47 -4.59 5.00 24.35
C SER A 47 -4.90 5.97 25.49
N VAL A 48 -3.89 6.30 26.30
CA VAL A 48 -4.00 7.28 27.40
C VAL A 48 -4.54 8.62 26.88
N ARG A 49 -4.10 9.04 25.69
CA ARG A 49 -4.54 10.27 25.05
C ARG A 49 -6.04 10.28 24.77
N TYR A 50 -6.61 9.16 24.35
CA TYR A 50 -8.04 9.01 24.14
C TYR A 50 -8.82 9.11 25.45
N HIS A 51 -8.38 8.44 26.52
CA HIS A 51 -9.04 8.51 27.83
C HIS A 51 -9.03 9.93 28.41
N VAL A 52 -7.90 10.63 28.31
CA VAL A 52 -7.79 12.03 28.74
C VAL A 52 -8.72 12.93 27.92
N ALA A 53 -8.74 12.78 26.59
CA ALA A 53 -9.62 13.56 25.71
C ALA A 53 -11.12 13.25 25.89
N SER A 54 -11.44 12.05 26.38
CA SER A 54 -12.81 11.61 26.65
C SER A 54 -13.28 11.94 28.08
N GLY A 55 -12.45 12.63 28.87
CA GLY A 55 -12.77 13.01 30.25
C GLY A 55 -12.63 11.86 31.28
N GLN A 56 -12.14 10.69 30.87
CA GLN A 56 -11.99 9.51 31.72
C GLN A 56 -10.60 9.49 32.38
N LEU A 57 -10.33 10.46 33.26
CA LEU A 57 -9.02 10.65 33.90
C LEU A 57 -8.56 9.47 34.76
N GLU A 58 -9.49 8.80 35.45
CA GLU A 58 -9.15 7.64 36.29
C GLU A 58 -8.64 6.45 35.47
N LYS A 59 -9.30 6.12 34.35
CA LYS A 59 -8.83 5.06 33.44
C LYS A 59 -7.48 5.42 32.80
N ALA A 60 -7.28 6.69 32.45
CA ALA A 60 -5.99 7.15 31.94
C ALA A 60 -4.86 6.94 32.96
N ARG A 61 -5.12 7.20 34.25
CA ARG A 61 -4.17 6.96 35.34
C ARG A 61 -3.89 5.47 35.53
N GLU A 62 -4.91 4.62 35.49
CA GLU A 62 -4.75 3.17 35.60
C GLU A 62 -3.86 2.61 34.46
N THR A 63 -4.13 3.02 33.22
CA THR A 63 -3.31 2.64 32.06
C THR A 63 -1.88 3.12 32.20
N LEU A 64 -1.65 4.36 32.68
CA LEU A 64 -0.29 4.86 32.95
C LEU A 64 0.42 4.06 34.06
N GLN A 65 -0.28 3.69 35.13
CA GLN A 65 0.28 2.86 36.20
C GLN A 65 0.61 1.45 35.74
N ARG A 66 -0.16 0.89 34.81
CA ARG A 66 0.15 -0.39 34.19
C ARG A 66 1.41 -0.29 33.34
N ILE A 67 1.48 0.70 32.45
CA ILE A 67 2.64 0.93 31.58
C ILE A 67 3.91 1.19 32.42
N ALA A 68 3.80 1.96 33.50
CA ALA A 68 4.94 2.24 34.38
C ALA A 68 5.44 0.98 35.10
N ARG A 69 4.53 0.11 35.57
CA ARG A 69 4.89 -1.20 36.13
C ARG A 69 5.58 -2.09 35.10
N GLU A 70 5.04 -2.16 33.88
CA GLU A 70 5.62 -2.96 32.78
C GLU A 70 7.01 -2.43 32.37
N ASN A 71 7.19 -1.11 32.31
CA ASN A 71 8.46 -0.45 31.99
C ASN A 71 9.43 -0.33 33.18
N LYS A 72 9.11 -0.91 34.34
CA LYS A 72 9.91 -0.83 35.59
C LYS A 72 10.27 0.62 35.98
N SER A 73 9.37 1.55 35.72
CA SER A 73 9.55 2.97 35.98
C SER A 73 8.46 3.49 36.92
N SER A 74 8.72 4.57 37.64
CA SER A 74 7.73 5.24 38.47
C SER A 74 7.05 6.37 37.70
N LEU A 75 5.76 6.60 37.93
CA LEU A 75 5.10 7.77 37.38
C LEU A 75 5.78 9.04 37.91
N PRO A 76 5.97 10.07 37.06
CA PRO A 76 6.45 11.36 37.53
C PRO A 76 5.48 11.92 38.59
N PRO A 77 5.99 12.58 39.64
CA PRO A 77 5.15 13.15 40.68
C PRO A 77 4.28 14.26 40.09
N GLY A 78 2.96 14.16 40.29
CA GLY A 78 2.02 15.16 39.80
C GLY A 78 0.58 14.65 39.73
N LYS A 79 -0.36 15.58 39.53
CA LYS A 79 -1.75 15.26 39.19
C LYS A 79 -1.84 15.16 37.67
N LEU A 80 -2.45 14.10 37.16
CA LEU A 80 -2.80 14.02 35.75
C LEU A 80 -3.85 15.10 35.46
N VAL A 81 -3.41 16.22 34.90
CA VAL A 81 -4.28 17.29 34.45
C VAL A 81 -4.53 17.06 32.98
N ALA A 82 -5.80 16.86 32.59
CA ALA A 82 -6.15 16.93 31.18
C ALA A 82 -5.66 18.29 30.67
N PRO A 83 -4.96 18.35 29.52
CA PRO A 83 -4.70 19.64 28.91
C PRO A 83 -6.05 20.37 28.84
N VAL A 84 -6.10 21.64 29.25
CA VAL A 84 -7.29 22.45 29.02
C VAL A 84 -7.46 22.45 27.51
N ILE A 85 -8.39 21.64 27.01
CA ILE A 85 -8.68 21.53 25.59
C ILE A 85 -9.44 22.83 25.26
N THR A 86 -8.69 23.90 25.03
CA THR A 86 -9.21 25.19 24.58
C THR A 86 -9.72 25.09 23.15
N GLU A 87 -9.19 24.12 22.39
CA GLU A 87 -9.56 23.81 21.01
C GLU A 87 -10.80 22.90 20.99
N LYS A 88 -11.92 23.41 20.46
CA LYS A 88 -13.13 22.58 20.21
C LYS A 88 -12.75 21.28 19.49
N ARG A 89 -13.48 20.18 19.74
CA ARG A 89 -13.39 18.96 18.90
C ARG A 89 -13.45 19.41 17.43
N GLY A 90 -12.36 19.19 16.69
CA GLY A 90 -12.25 19.62 15.30
C GLY A 90 -13.42 19.09 14.49
N GLN A 91 -14.08 19.96 13.75
CA GLN A 91 -15.18 19.61 12.87
C GLN A 91 -14.62 19.24 11.49
N PHE A 92 -15.32 18.37 10.74
CA PHE A 92 -14.95 18.08 9.36
C PHE A 92 -14.87 19.33 8.47
N ARG A 93 -15.60 20.40 8.83
CA ARG A 93 -15.56 21.69 8.13
C ARG A 93 -14.25 22.45 8.35
N ASP A 94 -13.53 22.16 9.43
CA ASP A 94 -12.26 22.84 9.77
C ASP A 94 -11.13 22.42 8.82
N LEU A 95 -11.21 21.23 8.19
CA LEU A 95 -10.28 20.82 7.13
C LEU A 95 -10.34 21.74 5.90
N PHE A 96 -11.51 22.31 5.60
CA PHE A 96 -11.73 23.20 4.46
C PHE A 96 -11.61 24.69 4.82
N SER A 97 -11.16 24.98 6.04
CA SER A 97 -10.81 26.34 6.46
C SER A 97 -9.69 26.90 5.58
N ARG A 98 -9.61 28.24 5.49
CA ARG A 98 -8.71 28.94 4.58
C ARG A 98 -7.23 28.57 4.79
N GLU A 99 -6.88 28.17 6.00
CA GLU A 99 -5.53 27.75 6.41
C GLU A 99 -5.17 26.34 5.90
N PHE A 100 -6.09 25.38 5.96
CA PHE A 100 -5.82 23.97 5.62
C PHE A 100 -6.36 23.52 4.26
N ARG A 101 -7.19 24.34 3.59
CA ARG A 101 -7.84 23.94 2.33
C ARG A 101 -6.84 23.59 1.24
N LEU A 102 -5.78 24.39 1.06
CA LEU A 102 -4.78 24.13 0.02
C LEU A 102 -4.00 22.84 0.31
N THR A 103 -3.62 22.62 1.57
CA THR A 103 -2.96 21.37 1.99
C THR A 103 -3.87 20.17 1.79
N THR A 104 -5.16 20.28 2.14
CA THR A 104 -6.14 19.19 2.00
C THR A 104 -6.36 18.83 0.53
N VAL A 105 -6.58 19.83 -0.34
CA VAL A 105 -6.77 19.62 -1.78
C VAL A 105 -5.50 19.07 -2.44
N LEU A 106 -4.33 19.63 -2.11
CA LEU A 106 -3.05 19.14 -2.64
C LEU A 106 -2.79 17.69 -2.20
N LEU A 107 -3.05 17.37 -0.93
CA LEU A 107 -2.90 16.02 -0.41
C LEU A 107 -3.86 15.06 -1.10
N TRP A 108 -5.12 15.44 -1.30
CA TRP A 108 -6.10 14.66 -2.06
C TRP A 108 -5.64 14.38 -3.48
N PHE A 109 -5.18 15.41 -4.20
CA PHE A 109 -4.66 15.25 -5.55
C PHE A 109 -3.45 14.33 -5.60
N ILE A 110 -2.47 14.52 -4.71
CA ILE A 110 -1.29 13.69 -4.59
C ILE A 110 -1.68 12.23 -4.34
N TRP A 111 -2.53 11.96 -3.36
CA TRP A 111 -2.96 10.59 -3.05
C TRP A 111 -3.75 9.96 -4.19
N THR A 112 -4.59 10.72 -4.88
CA THR A 112 -5.34 10.23 -6.04
C THR A 112 -4.40 9.86 -7.19
N ALA A 113 -3.44 10.74 -7.51
CA ALA A 113 -2.44 10.46 -8.53
C ALA A 113 -1.59 9.23 -8.16
N VAL A 114 -1.14 9.11 -6.91
CA VAL A 114 -0.40 7.95 -6.42
C VAL A 114 -1.21 6.67 -6.53
N LEU A 115 -2.51 6.68 -6.18
CA LEU A 115 -3.37 5.50 -6.30
C LEU A 115 -3.58 5.10 -7.76
N ILE A 116 -3.86 6.06 -8.64
CA ILE A 116 -4.02 5.79 -10.08
C ILE A 116 -2.73 5.20 -10.66
N CYS A 117 -1.57 5.78 -10.35
CA CYS A 117 -0.29 5.26 -10.83
C CYS A 117 0.03 3.88 -10.24
N TYR A 118 -0.20 3.67 -8.94
CA TYR A 118 0.07 2.39 -8.28
C TYR A 118 -0.74 1.25 -8.90
N TYR A 119 -2.06 1.41 -9.00
CA TYR A 119 -2.91 0.39 -9.59
C TYR A 119 -2.75 0.31 -11.12
N GLY A 120 -2.49 1.43 -11.80
CA GLY A 120 -2.22 1.44 -13.23
C GLY A 120 -0.97 0.63 -13.59
N ILE A 121 0.12 0.78 -12.84
CA ILE A 121 1.34 -0.02 -13.03
C ILE A 121 1.09 -1.47 -12.65
N ALA A 122 0.40 -1.75 -11.55
CA ALA A 122 0.11 -3.11 -11.11
C ALA A 122 -0.70 -3.90 -12.15
N LEU A 123 -1.74 -3.27 -12.73
CA LEU A 123 -2.56 -3.87 -13.78
C LEU A 123 -1.80 -3.98 -15.11
N MET A 124 -0.97 -3.00 -15.46
CA MET A 124 -0.13 -3.09 -16.66
C MET A 124 0.90 -4.21 -16.53
N ALA A 125 1.48 -4.39 -15.35
CA ALA A 125 2.46 -5.45 -15.09
C ALA A 125 1.84 -6.84 -15.29
N THR A 126 0.58 -7.06 -14.87
CA THR A 126 -0.08 -8.36 -15.08
C THR A 126 -0.25 -8.73 -16.54
N GLU A 127 -0.52 -7.75 -17.41
CA GLU A 127 -0.60 -7.97 -18.85
C GLU A 127 0.79 -8.23 -19.44
N LEU A 128 1.81 -7.49 -19.00
CA LEU A 128 3.19 -7.68 -19.46
C LEU A 128 3.69 -9.11 -19.16
N PHE A 129 3.43 -9.63 -17.96
CA PHE A 129 3.78 -11.01 -17.60
C PHE A 129 2.96 -12.07 -18.35
N GLN A 130 1.82 -11.70 -18.95
CA GLN A 130 1.00 -12.59 -19.77
C GLN A 130 1.33 -12.48 -21.27
N ALA A 131 1.94 -11.38 -21.70
CA ALA A 131 2.22 -11.06 -23.10
C ALA A 131 3.48 -11.75 -23.68
N ASP A 132 4.19 -12.58 -22.91
CA ASP A 132 5.38 -13.35 -23.36
C ASP A 132 5.06 -14.51 -24.34
N GLY A 133 4.08 -14.33 -25.22
CA GLY A 133 3.80 -15.23 -26.32
C GLY A 133 3.19 -14.46 -27.48
N ASN A 134 4.02 -14.17 -28.50
CA ASN A 134 3.68 -13.77 -29.86
C ASN A 134 2.29 -13.12 -30.05
N PHE A 135 2.29 -11.82 -30.34
CA PHE A 135 1.16 -11.17 -31.02
C PHE A 135 0.70 -12.08 -32.17
N CYS A 136 -0.60 -12.38 -32.21
CA CYS A 136 -1.20 -13.32 -33.15
C CYS A 136 -0.89 -12.93 -34.59
N GLU A 137 0.17 -13.50 -35.17
CA GLU A 137 0.31 -13.60 -36.61
C GLU A 137 -0.53 -14.82 -37.02
N ALA A 138 -1.72 -14.54 -37.56
CA ALA A 138 -2.58 -15.57 -38.12
C ALA A 138 -1.89 -16.15 -39.36
N SER A 139 -1.03 -17.15 -39.14
CA SER A 139 -0.55 -18.02 -40.20
C SER A 139 -1.66 -19.01 -40.54
N LEU A 140 -1.99 -19.06 -41.82
CA LEU A 140 -2.94 -19.99 -42.42
C LEU A 140 -2.38 -21.42 -42.38
N ASP A 141 -2.21 -22.01 -41.20
CA ASP A 141 -2.11 -23.45 -41.11
C ASP A 141 -2.70 -23.98 -39.80
N GLN A 142 -3.44 -25.05 -39.95
CA GLN A 142 -4.45 -25.51 -39.01
C GLN A 142 -3.80 -26.34 -37.90
N SER A 143 -3.52 -25.75 -36.74
CA SER A 143 -3.64 -26.39 -35.41
C SER A 143 -3.19 -25.47 -34.25
N GLN A 144 -4.12 -25.16 -33.34
CA GLN A 144 -3.96 -24.38 -32.10
C GLN A 144 -3.70 -22.86 -32.24
N VAL A 145 -4.77 -22.12 -32.53
CA VAL A 145 -4.88 -20.69 -32.19
C VAL A 145 -5.14 -20.56 -30.69
N SER A 146 -4.10 -20.32 -29.88
CA SER A 146 -4.27 -19.96 -28.46
C SER A 146 -4.37 -18.44 -28.33
N CYS A 147 -5.55 -17.90 -28.66
CA CYS A 147 -5.87 -16.49 -28.41
C CYS A 147 -5.92 -16.18 -26.90
N TYR A 148 -5.66 -14.90 -26.59
CA TYR A 148 -5.49 -14.16 -25.33
C TYR A 148 -6.39 -14.45 -24.10
N ALA A 149 -7.17 -15.53 -24.06
CA ALA A 149 -8.11 -15.83 -22.98
C ALA A 149 -7.79 -17.10 -22.17
N ALA A 150 -6.64 -17.72 -22.40
CA ALA A 150 -6.21 -18.88 -21.61
C ALA A 150 -5.51 -18.41 -20.33
N CYS A 151 -6.14 -18.67 -19.17
CA CYS A 151 -5.52 -18.46 -17.85
C CYS A 151 -4.29 -19.36 -17.72
N LYS A 152 -3.12 -18.83 -18.11
CA LYS A 152 -1.84 -19.53 -18.02
C LYS A 152 -1.29 -19.34 -16.61
N LYS A 153 -0.79 -20.43 -16.02
CA LYS A 153 -0.06 -20.34 -14.74
C LYS A 153 1.21 -19.51 -14.97
N LEU A 154 1.48 -18.61 -14.03
CA LEU A 154 2.65 -17.74 -14.05
C LEU A 154 3.94 -18.58 -14.07
N SER A 155 4.94 -18.19 -14.86
CA SER A 155 6.21 -18.90 -14.98
C SER A 155 7.05 -18.77 -13.71
N ASP A 156 7.93 -19.73 -13.45
CA ASP A 156 8.83 -19.71 -12.29
C ASP A 156 9.76 -18.48 -12.31
N GLU A 157 10.11 -17.99 -13.51
CA GLU A 157 10.91 -16.77 -13.71
C GLU A 157 10.16 -15.52 -13.25
N ALA A 158 8.89 -15.37 -13.63
CA ALA A 158 8.07 -14.23 -13.19
C ALA A 158 7.83 -14.24 -11.67
N TYR A 159 7.74 -15.41 -11.03
CA TYR A 159 7.70 -15.51 -9.57
C TYR A 159 9.00 -15.00 -8.90
N GLN A 160 10.15 -15.29 -9.50
CA GLN A 160 11.44 -14.80 -9.00
C GLN A 160 11.56 -13.28 -9.16
N ASP A 161 11.09 -12.73 -10.28
CA ASP A 161 11.09 -11.28 -10.51
C ASP A 161 10.21 -10.53 -9.51
N ILE A 162 9.01 -11.07 -9.21
CA ILE A 162 8.13 -10.49 -8.18
C ILE A 162 8.79 -10.55 -6.80
N PHE A 163 9.45 -11.66 -6.47
CA PHE A 163 10.15 -11.81 -5.18
C PHE A 163 11.33 -10.86 -5.04
N ILE A 164 12.17 -10.74 -6.08
CA ILE A 164 13.31 -9.81 -6.10
C ILE A 164 12.82 -8.36 -5.98
N THR A 165 11.75 -8.01 -6.70
CA THR A 165 11.12 -6.68 -6.62
C THR A 165 10.62 -6.39 -5.20
N ALA A 166 9.96 -7.34 -4.55
CA ALA A 166 9.49 -7.18 -3.17
C ALA A 166 10.68 -7.01 -2.19
N LEU A 167 11.73 -7.80 -2.33
CA LEU A 167 12.94 -7.67 -1.50
C LEU A 167 13.63 -6.31 -1.68
N ALA A 168 13.59 -5.73 -2.88
CA ALA A 168 14.14 -4.40 -3.16
C ALA A 168 13.41 -3.26 -2.42
N GLU A 169 12.17 -3.47 -1.96
CA GLU A 169 11.44 -2.48 -1.16
C GLU A 169 12.07 -2.26 0.23
N LEU A 170 12.72 -3.28 0.81
CA LEU A 170 13.36 -3.19 2.12
C LEU A 170 14.54 -2.20 2.14
N PRO A 171 15.58 -2.35 1.29
CA PRO A 171 16.67 -1.38 1.23
C PRO A 171 16.18 -0.01 0.74
N GLY A 172 15.21 0.03 -0.19
CA GLY A 172 14.61 1.27 -0.66
C GLY A 172 13.96 2.09 0.47
N THR A 173 13.14 1.44 1.30
CA THR A 173 12.47 2.11 2.43
C THR A 173 13.44 2.54 3.54
N LEU A 174 14.50 1.77 3.78
CA LEU A 174 15.61 2.16 4.66
C LEU A 174 16.35 3.39 4.15
N LEU A 175 16.68 3.41 2.86
CA LEU A 175 17.34 4.53 2.22
C LEU A 175 16.50 5.80 2.29
N VAL A 176 15.19 5.72 2.01
CA VAL A 176 14.27 6.87 2.14
C VAL A 176 14.21 7.39 3.57
N MET A 177 14.19 6.49 4.57
CA MET A 177 14.24 6.90 5.98
C MET A 177 15.52 7.69 6.28
N LEU A 178 16.69 7.18 5.86
CA LEU A 178 17.97 7.87 6.08
C LEU A 178 18.01 9.22 5.37
N ILE A 179 17.54 9.29 4.13
CA ILE A 179 17.45 10.55 3.37
C ILE A 179 16.57 11.56 4.12
N MET A 180 15.43 11.14 4.68
CA MET A 180 14.56 12.03 5.46
C MET A 180 15.17 12.52 6.78
N THR A 181 16.18 11.84 7.31
CA THR A 181 16.94 12.32 8.48
C THR A 181 18.01 13.34 8.10
N CYS A 182 18.55 13.26 6.89
CA CYS A 182 19.63 14.13 6.42
C CYS A 182 19.13 15.36 5.64
N LEU A 183 18.00 15.24 4.94
CA LEU A 183 17.49 16.26 4.03
C LEU A 183 16.16 16.88 4.49
N PRO A 184 15.90 18.16 4.14
CA PRO A 184 14.62 18.79 4.39
C PRO A 184 13.47 18.11 3.64
N ARG A 185 12.35 17.87 4.34
CA ARG A 185 11.23 17.04 3.86
C ARG A 185 10.56 17.53 2.56
N LYS A 186 10.35 18.84 2.42
CA LYS A 186 9.64 19.43 1.27
C LYS A 186 10.37 19.22 -0.07
N PRO A 187 11.66 19.57 -0.22
CA PRO A 187 12.39 19.35 -1.47
C PRO A 187 12.57 17.86 -1.78
N THR A 188 12.80 17.01 -0.77
CA THR A 188 12.90 15.56 -0.98
C THR A 188 11.61 14.99 -1.58
N MET A 189 10.43 15.41 -1.09
CA MET A 189 9.17 14.97 -1.70
C MET A 189 9.01 15.49 -3.13
N ALA A 190 9.33 16.76 -3.40
CA ALA A 190 9.23 17.31 -4.75
C ALA A 190 10.13 16.58 -5.76
N VAL A 191 11.37 16.28 -5.38
CA VAL A 191 12.31 15.51 -6.21
C VAL A 191 11.82 14.09 -6.44
N ALA A 192 11.29 13.41 -5.41
CA ALA A 192 10.74 12.07 -5.55
C ALA A 192 9.54 12.02 -6.50
N PHE A 193 8.61 12.99 -6.40
CA PHE A 193 7.48 13.09 -7.33
C PHE A 193 7.94 13.36 -8.77
N ALA A 194 8.90 14.24 -8.97
CA ALA A 194 9.46 14.52 -10.30
C ALA A 194 10.15 13.27 -10.89
N GLY A 195 10.97 12.58 -10.09
CA GLY A 195 11.65 11.35 -10.50
C GLY A 195 10.66 10.25 -10.86
N PHE A 196 9.62 10.03 -10.03
CA PHE A 196 8.57 9.07 -10.32
C PHE A 196 7.82 9.42 -11.61
N SER A 197 7.45 10.69 -11.81
CA SER A 197 6.77 11.15 -13.02
C SER A 197 7.59 10.87 -14.29
N ILE A 198 8.89 11.18 -14.26
CA ILE A 198 9.80 10.92 -15.40
C ILE A 198 9.89 9.42 -15.67
N PHE A 199 10.07 8.60 -14.64
CA PHE A 199 10.16 7.15 -14.79
C PHE A 199 8.87 6.55 -15.36
N THR A 200 7.71 6.95 -14.84
CA THR A 200 6.42 6.50 -15.39
C THR A 200 6.21 6.94 -16.83
N PHE A 201 6.63 8.15 -17.19
CA PHE A 201 6.55 8.63 -18.56
C PHE A 201 7.43 7.79 -19.49
N LEU A 202 8.68 7.52 -19.08
CA LEU A 202 9.59 6.66 -19.84
C LEU A 202 9.00 5.26 -20.02
N LEU A 203 8.49 4.64 -18.95
CA LEU A 203 7.83 3.33 -19.02
C LEU A 203 6.66 3.33 -20.01
N LEU A 204 5.80 4.36 -19.98
CA LEU A 204 4.67 4.48 -20.90
C LEU A 204 5.12 4.67 -22.35
N THR A 205 6.19 5.43 -22.60
CA THR A 205 6.74 5.60 -23.95
C THR A 205 7.44 4.33 -24.47
N CYS A 206 8.15 3.61 -23.61
CA CYS A 206 8.77 2.33 -23.96
C CYS A 206 7.74 1.22 -24.19
N ALA A 207 6.63 1.23 -23.44
CA ALA A 207 5.48 0.32 -23.64
C ALA A 207 4.52 0.78 -24.77
N GLY A 208 4.88 1.85 -25.51
CA GLY A 208 3.99 2.67 -26.33
C GLY A 208 3.32 1.99 -27.52
N SER A 209 3.75 0.79 -27.95
CA SER A 209 3.04 0.03 -28.98
C SER A 209 1.91 -0.84 -28.43
N SER A 210 1.91 -1.21 -27.14
CA SER A 210 0.91 -2.09 -26.53
C SER A 210 -0.11 -1.33 -25.66
N SER A 211 0.32 -0.21 -25.05
CA SER A 211 -0.47 0.55 -24.05
C SER A 211 -1.60 1.43 -24.65
N LEU A 212 -1.45 1.92 -25.89
CA LEU A 212 -2.47 2.73 -26.58
C LEU A 212 -3.72 1.91 -26.98
N TYR A 213 -3.57 0.59 -27.17
CA TYR A 213 -4.68 -0.31 -27.48
C TYR A 213 -5.54 -0.64 -26.24
N PHE A 214 -4.96 -0.60 -25.03
CA PHE A 214 -5.68 -0.89 -23.78
C PHE A 214 -6.71 0.20 -23.43
N TRP A 215 -6.32 1.49 -23.49
CA TRP A 215 -7.24 2.60 -23.19
C TRP A 215 -8.35 2.76 -24.24
N SER A 216 -8.11 2.31 -25.48
CA SER A 216 -9.12 2.31 -26.55
C SER A 216 -10.03 1.07 -26.53
N ALA A 217 -9.54 -0.09 -26.05
CA ALA A 217 -10.28 -1.34 -25.99
C ALA A 217 -11.16 -1.51 -24.72
N GLN A 218 -10.98 -0.70 -23.68
CA GLN A 218 -11.87 -0.72 -22.50
C GLN A 218 -13.18 0.10 -22.69
N LEU A 219 -13.20 1.05 -23.61
CA LEU A 219 -14.39 1.88 -23.88
C LEU A 219 -15.59 1.12 -24.49
N PRO A 220 -15.43 0.08 -25.33
CA PRO A 220 -16.55 -0.69 -25.87
C PRO A 220 -17.19 -1.66 -24.87
N TYR A 221 -16.47 -2.14 -23.84
CA TYR A 221 -17.01 -3.16 -22.91
C TYR A 221 -18.04 -2.62 -21.91
N VAL A 222 -18.19 -1.29 -21.78
CA VAL A 222 -19.22 -0.67 -20.94
C VAL A 222 -20.56 -0.51 -21.69
N TYR A 223 -20.58 -0.75 -23.01
CA TYR A 223 -21.76 -0.59 -23.87
C TYR A 223 -22.13 -1.89 -24.60
N THR A 224 -22.38 -2.97 -23.84
CA THR A 224 -23.22 -4.07 -24.36
C THR A 224 -24.30 -4.40 -23.33
N PRO A 225 -25.55 -3.98 -23.56
CA PRO A 225 -26.69 -4.52 -22.85
C PRO A 225 -27.06 -5.88 -23.46
N GLU A 226 -27.30 -6.84 -22.56
CA GLU A 226 -27.92 -8.17 -22.72
C GLU A 226 -27.08 -9.29 -23.35
#